data_AF-A0AA45UU65-F1
#
_entry.id   AF-A0AA45UU65-F1
#
_cell.length_a   1.000
_cell.length_b   1.000
_cell.length_c   1.000
_cell.angle_alpha   90.00
_cell.angle_beta   90.00
_cell.angle_gamma   90.00
#
_symmetry.space_group_name_H-M   'P 1'
#
loop_
_entity.id
_entity.type
_entity.pdbx_description
1 polymer ?
#
loop_
_entity_poly.entity_id
_entity_poly.type
_entity_poly.pdbx_seq_one_letter_code
_entity_poly.pdbx_strand_id
1 'polypeptide(L)'
;MQFANAVKISAPNIDGKVCVTKKKGSSSNKFGKYAGVTDNGSTNSKAEVAVCGAEGAHTTGGSETAETLKNFVSETLRGDGSKNWPTSEFKAGEPSSTTNDNANAVAKDLTKLTTEEKTIVAGLLAKTIEGGEVVEIRAVSSTSVMVNACYDLLSEGLGVVPYACVGSGMSFIGVVDGIHYTNHL
;
A
#
# COMPACT_ATOMS: atom_id res chain seq x y z
N MET A 1 5.71 8.86 -6.88
CA MET A 1 4.95 7.67 -6.44
C MET A 1 5.34 6.47 -7.30
N GLN A 2 6.40 5.75 -6.90
CA GLN A 2 6.88 4.56 -7.64
C GLN A 2 5.86 3.40 -7.63
N PHE A 3 5.02 3.33 -6.61
CA PHE A 3 4.00 2.29 -6.43
C PHE A 3 3.03 2.15 -7.61
N ALA A 4 2.41 3.23 -8.10
CA ALA A 4 1.44 3.12 -9.18
C ALA A 4 2.08 2.73 -10.52
N ASN A 5 3.33 3.15 -10.77
CA ASN A 5 4.09 2.67 -11.92
C ASN A 5 4.40 1.17 -11.81
N ALA A 6 4.75 0.69 -10.61
CA ALA A 6 4.97 -0.74 -10.36
C ALA A 6 3.68 -1.57 -10.54
N VAL A 7 2.54 -1.08 -10.06
CA VAL A 7 1.22 -1.70 -10.26
C VAL A 7 0.84 -1.74 -11.74
N LYS A 8 1.05 -0.65 -12.48
CA LYS A 8 0.79 -0.61 -13.93
C LYS A 8 1.56 -1.68 -14.70
N ILE A 9 2.85 -1.83 -14.39
CA ILE A 9 3.73 -2.76 -15.12
C ILE A 9 3.47 -4.21 -14.70
N SER A 10 3.31 -4.46 -13.40
CA SER A 10 3.31 -5.82 -12.87
C SER A 10 1.91 -6.41 -12.69
N ALA A 11 0.87 -5.56 -12.62
CA ALA A 11 -0.49 -5.97 -12.31
C ALA A 11 -1.56 -5.07 -12.98
N PRO A 12 -1.63 -5.05 -14.34
CA PRO A 12 -2.59 -4.22 -15.08
C PRO A 12 -4.06 -4.52 -14.72
N ASN A 13 -4.35 -5.76 -14.33
CA ASN A 13 -5.69 -6.16 -13.87
C ASN A 13 -6.09 -5.46 -12.55
N ILE A 14 -5.11 -5.13 -11.70
CA ILE A 14 -5.32 -4.44 -10.42
C ILE A 14 -5.44 -2.93 -10.67
N ASP A 15 -4.64 -2.36 -11.58
CA ASP A 15 -4.80 -0.97 -12.02
C ASP A 15 -6.25 -0.70 -12.46
N GLY A 16 -6.83 -1.61 -13.25
CA GLY A 16 -8.23 -1.55 -13.69
C GLY A 16 -9.31 -1.64 -12.61
N LYS A 17 -8.95 -1.88 -11.34
CA LYS A 17 -9.89 -2.03 -10.21
C LYS A 17 -9.75 -0.95 -9.15
N VAL A 18 -8.66 -0.18 -9.16
CA VAL A 18 -8.36 0.82 -8.14
C VAL A 18 -8.50 2.22 -8.73
N CYS A 19 -9.16 3.12 -8.00
CA CYS A 19 -9.39 4.49 -8.45
C CYS A 19 -10.08 4.54 -9.83
N VAL A 20 -11.05 3.65 -10.05
CA VAL A 20 -11.81 3.64 -11.30
C VAL A 20 -12.84 4.75 -11.26
N THR A 21 -12.68 5.75 -12.14
CA THR A 21 -13.62 6.88 -12.27
C THR A 21 -15.00 6.41 -12.72
N LYS A 22 -16.03 7.17 -12.35
CA LYS A 22 -17.44 6.80 -12.57
C LYS A 22 -18.16 7.83 -13.43
N LYS A 23 -19.29 7.41 -13.98
CA LYS A 23 -20.20 8.26 -14.76
C LYS A 23 -21.34 8.78 -13.89
N LYS A 24 -21.88 9.96 -14.22
CA LYS A 24 -23.14 10.45 -13.62
C LYS A 24 -24.34 9.59 -13.99
N GLY A 25 -24.60 8.60 -13.14
CA GLY A 25 -25.64 7.60 -13.38
C GLY A 25 -25.44 6.81 -14.68
N SER A 26 -26.39 5.93 -14.98
CA SER A 26 -26.29 5.01 -16.12
C SER A 26 -26.41 5.68 -17.49
N SER A 27 -26.98 6.89 -17.56
CA SER A 27 -27.27 7.60 -18.82
C SER A 27 -26.14 8.51 -19.30
N SER A 28 -25.12 8.76 -18.47
CA SER A 28 -23.95 9.53 -18.93
C SER A 28 -23.06 8.66 -19.82
N ASN A 29 -22.52 9.26 -20.86
CA ASN A 29 -21.53 8.63 -21.74
C ASN A 29 -20.09 8.94 -21.33
N LYS A 30 -19.89 9.83 -20.34
CA LYS A 30 -18.56 10.27 -19.91
C LYS A 30 -18.29 9.86 -18.46
N PHE A 31 -17.06 9.45 -18.24
CA PHE A 31 -16.49 9.22 -16.92
C PHE A 31 -15.84 10.51 -16.39
N GLY A 32 -15.65 10.58 -15.08
CA GLY A 32 -14.75 11.56 -14.48
C GLY A 32 -13.37 11.48 -15.13
N LYS A 33 -12.74 12.63 -15.36
CA LYS A 33 -11.38 12.73 -15.90
C LYS A 33 -10.45 13.22 -14.79
N TYR A 34 -9.37 12.52 -14.51
CA TYR A 34 -8.43 12.97 -13.50
C TYR A 34 -7.74 14.26 -13.91
N ALA A 35 -7.60 15.15 -12.93
CA ALA A 35 -6.92 16.42 -13.05
C ALA A 35 -6.27 16.81 -11.72
N GLY A 36 -5.47 17.87 -11.75
CA GLY A 36 -4.79 18.39 -10.57
C GLY A 36 -5.69 19.13 -9.58
N VAL A 37 -6.94 19.44 -9.94
CA VAL A 37 -7.98 20.01 -9.07
C VAL A 37 -9.35 19.47 -9.52
N THR A 38 -10.31 19.40 -8.61
CA THR A 38 -11.69 19.06 -8.97
C THR A 38 -12.41 20.28 -9.58
N ASP A 39 -12.76 20.20 -10.87
CA ASP A 39 -13.64 21.14 -11.56
C ASP A 39 -14.86 20.37 -12.13
N ASN A 40 -15.77 20.03 -11.21
CA ASN A 40 -16.90 19.14 -11.42
C ASN A 40 -18.22 19.74 -10.88
N GLY A 41 -18.30 21.07 -10.82
CA GLY A 41 -19.46 21.81 -10.30
C GLY A 41 -20.64 21.81 -11.28
N SER A 42 -21.86 21.99 -10.78
CA SER A 42 -23.10 21.94 -11.57
C SER A 42 -23.20 22.95 -12.71
N THR A 43 -22.46 24.06 -12.64
CA THR A 43 -22.44 25.13 -13.65
C THR A 43 -21.35 24.98 -14.71
N ASN A 44 -20.45 24.01 -14.56
CA ASN A 44 -19.30 23.83 -15.45
C ASN A 44 -19.62 22.81 -16.55
N SER A 45 -18.94 22.86 -17.69
CA SER A 45 -19.03 21.83 -18.74
C SER A 45 -17.87 20.81 -18.67
N LYS A 46 -17.20 20.75 -17.52
CA LYS A 46 -16.03 19.91 -17.26
C LYS A 46 -16.39 18.84 -16.23
N ALA A 47 -15.87 17.63 -16.43
CA ALA A 47 -16.00 16.53 -15.48
C ALA A 47 -14.63 16.16 -14.87
N GLU A 48 -13.85 17.17 -14.50
CA GLU A 48 -12.49 17.01 -13.97
C GLU A 48 -12.54 16.72 -12.47
N VAL A 49 -11.84 15.67 -12.03
CA VAL A 49 -11.85 15.19 -10.64
C VAL A 49 -10.43 15.02 -10.11
N ALA A 50 -10.20 15.38 -8.84
CA ALA A 50 -8.94 15.16 -8.13
C ALA A 50 -9.08 14.12 -6.99
N VAL A 51 -10.21 13.42 -6.94
CA VAL A 51 -10.48 12.39 -5.94
C VAL A 51 -10.48 11.00 -6.59
N CYS A 52 -9.73 10.06 -6.02
CA CYS A 52 -9.67 8.66 -6.46
C CYS A 52 -11.07 8.05 -6.55
N GLY A 53 -11.43 7.54 -7.73
CA GLY A 53 -12.69 6.86 -8.03
C GLY A 53 -13.92 7.78 -8.10
N ALA A 54 -13.70 9.10 -8.21
CA ALA A 54 -14.78 10.07 -8.28
C ALA A 54 -15.62 9.98 -9.54
N GLU A 55 -16.85 10.47 -9.42
CA GLU A 55 -17.84 10.50 -10.48
C GLU A 55 -17.77 11.82 -11.25
N GLY A 56 -17.75 11.75 -12.59
CA GLY A 56 -17.90 12.94 -13.43
C GLY A 56 -19.35 13.40 -13.42
N ALA A 57 -19.62 14.67 -13.10
CA ALA A 57 -20.96 15.24 -12.90
C ALA A 57 -21.64 15.71 -14.20
N HIS A 58 -20.99 15.49 -15.35
CA HIS A 58 -21.40 16.02 -16.66
C HIS A 58 -21.34 14.97 -17.76
N THR A 59 -22.13 15.17 -18.80
CA THR A 59 -22.16 14.34 -20.01
C THR A 59 -21.16 14.80 -21.07
N THR A 60 -20.42 15.87 -20.79
CA THR A 60 -19.37 16.45 -21.64
C THR A 60 -18.16 16.83 -20.78
N GLY A 61 -16.99 17.01 -21.42
CA GLY A 61 -15.76 17.42 -20.73
C GLY A 61 -15.16 16.39 -19.78
N GLY A 62 -15.61 15.13 -19.86
CA GLY A 62 -15.03 13.98 -19.16
C GLY A 62 -14.31 13.00 -20.10
N SER A 63 -13.87 11.87 -19.57
CA SER A 63 -13.20 10.83 -20.36
C SER A 63 -14.20 9.89 -21.04
N GLU A 64 -13.85 9.37 -22.23
CA GLU A 64 -14.63 8.34 -22.95
C GLU A 64 -14.60 6.99 -22.22
N THR A 65 -13.50 6.71 -21.54
CA THR A 65 -13.25 5.45 -20.82
C THR A 65 -12.95 5.73 -19.36
N ALA A 66 -13.28 4.79 -18.49
CA ALA A 66 -12.93 4.91 -17.08
C ALA A 66 -11.41 5.04 -16.93
N GLU A 67 -10.98 6.12 -16.28
CA GLU A 67 -9.61 6.30 -15.85
C GLU A 67 -9.35 5.55 -14.54
N THR A 68 -8.10 5.10 -14.36
CA THR A 68 -7.69 4.16 -13.31
C THR A 68 -6.57 4.74 -12.43
N LEU A 69 -6.03 3.93 -11.51
CA LEU A 69 -4.96 4.32 -10.60
C LEU A 69 -3.76 5.00 -11.31
N LYS A 70 -3.33 4.51 -12.48
CA LYS A 70 -2.25 5.17 -13.25
C LYS A 70 -2.58 6.60 -13.65
N ASN A 71 -3.82 6.87 -14.06
CA ASN A 71 -4.27 8.19 -14.48
C ASN A 71 -4.35 9.11 -13.26
N PHE A 72 -4.88 8.60 -12.15
CA PHE A 72 -4.88 9.31 -10.87
C PHE A 72 -3.46 9.71 -10.46
N VAL A 73 -2.49 8.79 -10.53
CA VAL A 73 -1.11 9.13 -10.16
C VAL A 73 -0.48 10.11 -11.14
N SER A 74 -0.70 9.96 -12.45
CA SER A 74 -0.16 10.87 -13.48
C SER A 74 -0.74 12.28 -13.33
N GLU A 75 -2.06 12.40 -13.37
CA GLU A 75 -2.75 13.68 -13.54
C GLU A 75 -3.05 14.37 -12.21
N THR A 76 -3.44 13.59 -11.19
CA THR A 76 -3.85 14.13 -9.89
C THR A 76 -2.66 14.24 -8.93
N LEU A 77 -1.77 13.24 -8.91
CA LEU A 77 -0.61 13.22 -8.03
C LEU A 77 0.68 13.74 -8.67
N ARG A 78 0.65 14.18 -9.95
CA ARG A 78 1.81 14.66 -10.72
C ARG A 78 2.96 13.65 -10.86
N GLY A 79 2.64 12.36 -10.75
CA GLY A 79 3.60 11.26 -10.87
C GLY A 79 4.47 11.06 -9.62
N ASP A 80 4.83 12.11 -8.90
CA ASP A 80 5.69 12.05 -7.71
C ASP A 80 4.91 11.93 -6.40
N GLY A 81 3.63 12.29 -6.35
CA GLY A 81 2.85 12.34 -5.10
C GLY A 81 2.87 13.70 -4.43
N SER A 82 3.49 14.71 -5.04
CA SER A 82 3.64 16.06 -4.48
C SER A 82 2.32 16.83 -4.36
N LYS A 83 1.28 16.36 -5.04
CA LYS A 83 -0.02 17.03 -5.09
C LYS A 83 -1.15 16.07 -4.73
N ASN A 84 -2.19 16.58 -4.06
CA ASN A 84 -3.44 15.88 -3.77
C ASN A 84 -3.31 14.59 -2.92
N TRP A 85 -2.13 14.33 -2.35
CA TRP A 85 -1.90 13.22 -1.43
C TRP A 85 -1.54 13.76 -0.03
N PRO A 86 -2.18 13.28 1.05
CA PRO A 86 -3.29 12.32 1.10
C PRO A 86 -4.68 12.95 0.89
N THR A 87 -4.76 14.28 0.82
CA THR A 87 -6.02 15.04 0.74
C THR A 87 -6.10 15.76 -0.61
N SER A 88 -7.27 15.71 -1.27
CA SER A 88 -7.50 16.37 -2.55
C SER A 88 -7.65 17.88 -2.42
N GLU A 89 -7.42 18.59 -3.52
CA GLU A 89 -7.69 20.02 -3.68
C GLU A 89 -8.87 20.25 -4.64
N PHE A 90 -9.67 21.27 -4.32
CA PHE A 90 -10.74 21.76 -5.18
C PHE A 90 -10.30 22.99 -5.97
N LYS A 91 -11.21 23.49 -6.81
CA LYS A 91 -11.02 24.74 -7.56
C LYS A 91 -10.59 25.87 -6.60
N ALA A 92 -9.60 26.66 -7.02
CA ALA A 92 -8.84 27.64 -6.23
C ALA A 92 -7.69 27.11 -5.35
N GLY A 93 -7.40 25.80 -5.40
CA GLY A 93 -6.26 25.22 -4.67
C GLY A 93 -6.52 25.05 -3.18
N GLU A 94 -7.79 25.18 -2.76
CA GLU A 94 -8.20 24.93 -1.40
C GLU A 94 -8.27 23.42 -1.14
N PRO A 95 -7.66 22.93 -0.04
CA PRO A 95 -7.80 21.54 0.37
C PRO A 95 -9.26 21.18 0.62
N SER A 96 -9.61 19.93 0.34
CA SER A 96 -10.87 19.32 0.73
C SER A 96 -11.16 19.52 2.21
N SER A 97 -12.40 19.85 2.56
CA SER A 97 -12.86 19.84 3.96
C SER A 97 -12.86 18.42 4.56
N THR A 98 -12.82 17.40 3.70
CA THR A 98 -12.65 16.00 4.10
C THR A 98 -11.18 15.62 4.03
N THR A 99 -10.49 15.71 5.16
CA THR A 99 -9.09 15.31 5.28
C THR A 99 -8.90 13.84 4.91
N ASN A 100 -7.81 13.52 4.20
CA ASN A 100 -7.41 12.18 3.78
C ASN A 100 -8.41 11.48 2.83
N ASP A 101 -9.26 12.23 2.14
CA ASP A 101 -10.23 11.66 1.19
C ASP A 101 -9.61 10.72 0.14
N ASN A 102 -8.47 11.09 -0.44
CA ASN A 102 -7.75 10.27 -1.41
C ASN A 102 -7.13 9.02 -0.77
N ALA A 103 -6.49 9.14 0.39
CA ALA A 103 -5.94 7.99 1.10
C ALA A 103 -7.05 6.99 1.48
N ASN A 104 -8.17 7.49 1.98
CA ASN A 104 -9.34 6.68 2.34
C ASN A 104 -9.97 6.00 1.11
N ALA A 105 -10.08 6.72 -0.01
CA ALA A 105 -10.62 6.18 -1.26
C ALA A 105 -9.73 5.06 -1.82
N VAL A 106 -8.41 5.26 -1.88
CA VAL A 106 -7.46 4.23 -2.32
C VAL A 106 -7.54 2.99 -1.41
N ALA A 107 -7.50 3.18 -0.09
CA ALA A 107 -7.59 2.06 0.85
C ALA A 107 -8.92 1.28 0.70
N LYS A 108 -10.03 1.99 0.49
CA LYS A 108 -11.34 1.37 0.26
C LYS A 108 -11.39 0.54 -1.02
N ASP A 109 -10.65 0.88 -2.05
CA ASP A 109 -10.60 0.07 -3.27
C ASP A 109 -9.63 -1.12 -3.11
N LEU A 110 -8.49 -0.92 -2.44
CA LEU A 110 -7.56 -2.01 -2.12
C LEU A 110 -8.21 -3.10 -1.24
N THR A 111 -9.06 -2.72 -0.30
CA THR A 111 -9.78 -3.67 0.57
C THR A 111 -10.82 -4.53 -0.17
N LYS A 112 -11.31 -4.09 -1.34
CA LYS A 112 -12.25 -4.86 -2.17
C LYS A 112 -11.58 -5.87 -3.09
N LEU A 113 -10.26 -5.79 -3.24
CA LEU A 113 -9.50 -6.76 -4.03
C LEU A 113 -9.61 -8.17 -3.44
N THR A 114 -9.42 -9.17 -4.30
CA THR A 114 -9.31 -10.58 -3.88
C THR A 114 -8.08 -10.79 -3.01
N THR A 115 -8.02 -11.91 -2.29
CA THR A 115 -6.89 -12.23 -1.41
C THR A 115 -5.58 -12.30 -2.20
N GLU A 116 -5.60 -12.92 -3.38
CA GLU A 116 -4.45 -13.04 -4.27
C GLU A 116 -3.97 -11.66 -4.76
N GLU A 117 -4.90 -10.80 -5.18
CA GLU A 117 -4.59 -9.44 -5.62
C GLU A 117 -4.02 -8.57 -4.50
N LYS A 118 -4.52 -8.74 -3.27
CA LYS A 118 -3.96 -8.06 -2.08
C LYS A 118 -2.53 -8.49 -1.81
N THR A 119 -2.21 -9.77 -1.95
CA THR A 119 -0.84 -10.29 -1.80
C THR A 119 0.08 -9.67 -2.86
N ILE A 120 -0.36 -9.56 -4.11
CA ILE A 120 0.40 -8.89 -5.17
C ILE A 120 0.64 -7.42 -4.83
N VAL A 121 -0.39 -6.69 -4.40
CA VAL A 121 -0.25 -5.28 -3.99
C VAL A 121 0.71 -5.14 -2.81
N ALA A 122 0.61 -5.99 -1.80
CA ALA A 122 1.51 -5.97 -0.64
C ALA A 122 2.97 -6.24 -1.06
N GLY A 123 3.20 -7.19 -1.96
CA GLY A 123 4.53 -7.47 -2.52
C GLY A 123 5.08 -6.29 -3.34
N LEU A 124 4.24 -5.63 -4.13
CA LEU A 124 4.63 -4.44 -4.88
C LEU A 124 4.93 -3.25 -3.96
N LEU A 125 4.13 -3.04 -2.90
CA LEU A 125 4.39 -2.03 -1.88
C LEU A 125 5.75 -2.26 -1.22
N ALA A 126 6.04 -3.50 -0.82
CA ALA A 126 7.30 -3.85 -0.18
C ALA A 126 8.52 -3.66 -1.10
N LYS A 127 8.37 -3.88 -2.41
CA LYS A 127 9.43 -3.58 -3.40
C LYS A 127 9.63 -2.08 -3.64
N THR A 128 8.62 -1.25 -3.38
CA THR A 128 8.67 0.20 -3.65
C THR A 128 9.18 1.05 -2.50
N ILE A 129 9.17 0.50 -1.28
CA ILE A 129 9.99 1.03 -0.17
C ILE A 129 11.38 0.43 -0.35
N GLU A 130 12.37 1.25 -0.69
CA GLU A 130 13.75 0.79 -0.90
C GLU A 130 14.20 -0.14 0.23
N GLY A 131 14.33 -1.44 -0.05
CA GLY A 131 14.95 -2.43 0.84
C GLY A 131 14.05 -3.50 1.48
N GLY A 132 12.74 -3.56 1.18
CA GLY A 132 11.87 -4.61 1.74
C GLY A 132 11.84 -5.90 0.90
N GLU A 133 12.75 -6.85 1.14
CA GLU A 133 12.61 -8.21 0.61
C GLU A 133 11.49 -8.94 1.36
N VAL A 134 10.42 -9.32 0.65
CA VAL A 134 9.34 -10.15 1.21
C VAL A 134 9.66 -11.61 0.91
N VAL A 135 10.08 -12.33 1.94
CA VAL A 135 10.24 -13.78 1.89
C VAL A 135 9.05 -14.43 2.60
N GLU A 136 8.37 -15.35 1.91
CA GLU A 136 7.28 -16.15 2.49
C GLU A 136 7.88 -17.20 3.45
N ILE A 137 7.82 -16.94 4.77
CA ILE A 137 8.26 -17.91 5.78
C ILE A 137 7.13 -18.93 6.02
N ARG A 138 7.21 -20.10 5.38
CA ARG A 138 6.19 -21.17 5.52
C ARG A 138 6.25 -21.94 6.84
N ALA A 139 7.35 -21.87 7.57
CA ALA A 139 7.47 -22.39 8.93
C ALA A 139 8.71 -21.82 9.62
N VAL A 140 8.57 -21.51 10.91
CA VAL A 140 9.70 -21.18 11.81
C VAL A 140 10.00 -22.45 12.61
N SER A 141 11.08 -23.16 12.28
CA SER A 141 11.41 -24.44 12.93
C SER A 141 12.34 -24.29 14.15
N SER A 142 12.79 -23.08 14.49
CA SER A 142 13.79 -22.90 15.56
C SER A 142 13.45 -21.70 16.42
N THR A 143 12.93 -21.98 17.61
CA THR A 143 12.91 -21.06 18.75
C THR A 143 14.23 -21.24 19.51
N SER A 144 15.09 -20.22 19.52
CA SER A 144 16.29 -20.25 20.36
C SER A 144 15.88 -20.20 21.83
N VAL A 145 16.39 -21.12 22.65
CA VAL A 145 16.21 -21.07 24.11
C VAL A 145 17.51 -20.56 24.72
N MET A 146 17.47 -19.40 25.38
CA MET A 146 18.59 -18.95 26.23
C MET A 146 18.43 -19.57 27.61
N VAL A 147 19.43 -20.33 28.05
CA VAL A 147 19.49 -20.87 29.42
C VAL A 147 20.52 -20.03 30.19
N ASN A 148 20.06 -19.36 31.24
CA ASN A 148 20.94 -18.59 32.13
C ASN A 148 21.08 -19.36 33.45
N ALA A 149 22.30 -19.76 33.81
CA ALA A 149 22.58 -20.36 35.10
C ALA A 149 23.07 -19.27 36.04
N CYS A 150 22.33 -19.01 37.10
CA CYS A 150 22.65 -17.98 38.07
C CYS A 150 22.82 -18.61 39.45
N TYR A 151 23.89 -18.23 40.13
CA TYR A 151 24.20 -18.69 41.48
C TYR A 151 24.15 -17.50 42.43
N ASP A 152 23.34 -17.63 43.48
CA ASP A 152 23.43 -16.77 44.66
C ASP A 152 24.46 -17.39 45.61
N LEU A 153 25.63 -16.75 45.75
CA LEU A 153 26.57 -17.10 46.81
C LEU A 153 26.06 -16.53 48.13
N LEU A 154 25.37 -17.36 48.91
CA LEU A 154 25.08 -17.06 50.31
C LEU A 154 26.38 -17.13 51.12
N SER A 155 27.07 -16.01 51.26
CA SER A 155 28.19 -15.88 52.19
C SER A 155 27.63 -15.50 53.56
N GLU A 156 27.61 -16.43 54.50
CA GLU A 156 27.23 -16.15 55.88
C GLU A 156 28.20 -15.12 56.48
N GLY A 157 27.72 -13.89 56.71
CA GLY A 157 28.44 -12.86 57.47
C GLY A 157 28.58 -11.47 56.82
N LEU A 158 28.16 -11.25 55.57
CA LEU A 158 28.18 -9.93 54.95
C LEU A 158 26.81 -9.64 54.30
N GLY A 159 26.16 -8.55 54.69
CA GLY A 159 24.78 -8.19 54.31
C GLY A 159 24.55 -7.80 52.84
N VAL A 160 25.36 -8.34 51.92
CA VAL A 160 25.22 -8.18 50.46
C VAL A 160 25.44 -9.52 49.77
N VAL A 161 24.48 -9.96 48.96
CA VAL A 161 24.55 -11.21 48.20
C VAL A 161 24.96 -10.87 46.77
N PRO A 162 26.21 -11.16 46.33
CA PRO A 162 26.60 -10.93 44.96
C PRO A 162 25.94 -11.98 44.06
N TYR A 163 25.15 -11.50 43.10
CA TYR A 163 24.53 -12.30 42.06
C TYR A 163 25.45 -12.40 40.84
N ALA A 164 25.79 -13.62 40.43
CA ALA A 164 26.55 -13.87 39.21
C ALA A 164 25.80 -14.85 38.31
N CYS A 165 25.59 -14.46 37.05
CA CYS A 165 25.04 -15.33 36.02
C CYS A 165 26.08 -15.63 34.96
N VAL A 166 26.11 -16.89 34.52
CA VAL A 166 26.88 -17.31 33.36
C VAL A 166 25.87 -17.92 32.36
N GLY A 167 25.74 -17.28 31.20
CA GLY A 167 24.88 -17.74 30.12
C GLY A 167 25.72 -18.38 29.01
N SER A 168 25.48 -19.65 28.71
CA SER A 168 26.02 -20.31 27.53
C SER A 168 25.01 -20.24 26.38
N GLY A 169 25.23 -19.31 25.44
CA GLY A 169 24.46 -19.25 24.20
C GLY A 169 25.06 -20.18 23.15
N MET A 170 24.31 -21.14 22.63
CA MET A 170 24.64 -21.82 21.37
C MET A 170 23.73 -21.29 20.26
N SER A 171 24.33 -20.73 19.22
CA SER A 171 23.64 -20.30 18.00
C SER A 171 23.78 -21.38 16.92
N PHE A 172 22.66 -21.93 16.46
CA PHE A 172 22.61 -22.69 15.22
C PHE A 172 21.59 -22.03 14.30
N ILE A 173 22.09 -21.35 13.28
CA ILE A 173 21.28 -20.88 12.15
C ILE A 173 21.41 -21.98 11.10
N GLY A 174 20.42 -22.87 11.05
CA GLY A 174 20.27 -23.83 9.97
C GLY A 174 19.20 -23.33 9.00
N VAL A 175 19.60 -22.73 7.89
CA VAL A 175 18.70 -22.55 6.74
C VAL A 175 18.71 -23.88 5.99
N VAL A 176 17.58 -24.59 6.00
CA VAL A 176 17.40 -25.76 5.14
C VAL A 176 17.12 -25.23 3.75
N ASP A 177 18.13 -25.24 2.88
CA ASP A 177 17.93 -25.05 1.45
C ASP A 177 17.29 -26.32 0.89
N GLY A 178 15.96 -26.29 0.77
CA GLY A 178 15.17 -27.35 0.17
C GLY A 178 15.17 -27.23 -1.36
N ILE A 179 16.32 -27.41 -2.01
CA ILE A 179 16.35 -27.67 -3.45
C ILE A 179 15.89 -29.11 -3.69
N HIS A 180 14.76 -29.30 -4.36
CA HIS A 180 14.57 -30.43 -5.25
C HIS A 180 13.76 -30.08 -6.50
N TYR A 181 14.20 -30.70 -7.59
CA TYR A 181 14.20 -30.29 -8.99
C TYR A 181 12.84 -30.40 -9.73
N THR A 182 12.79 -29.64 -10.82
CA THR A 182 12.02 -29.84 -12.06
C THR A 182 11.52 -31.26 -12.31
N ASN A 183 10.29 -31.38 -12.80
CA ASN A 183 10.01 -32.33 -13.88
C ASN A 183 9.17 -31.66 -14.97
N HIS A 184 9.82 -31.47 -16.12
CA HIS A 184 9.20 -31.65 -17.42
C HIS A 184 8.52 -33.02 -17.46
N LEU A 185 7.26 -33.07 -17.91
CA LEU A 185 6.76 -33.97 -18.94
C LEU A 185 5.69 -33.19 -19.71
#